data_AF-A0A2V8G6B1-F1
#
_entry.id   AF-A0A2V8G6B1-F1
#
_cell.length_a   1.000
_cell.length_b   1.000
_cell.length_c   1.000
_cell.angle_alpha   90.00
_cell.angle_beta   90.00
_cell.angle_gamma   90.00
#
_symmetry.space_group_name_H-M   'P 1'
#
loop_
_entity.id
_entity.type
_entity.pdbx_description
1 polymer ?
#
loop_
_entity_poly.entity_id
_entity_poly.type
_entity_poly.pdbx_seq_one_letter_code
_entity_poly.pdbx_strand_id
1 'polypeptide(L)'
;MSGARWVQNDLLTPSRDADVRVFVVWFRMYPGDAKSRWPHELLHDRRVVQRWDEPKNAGRWFFGHLAGLRPSRGGDGIFPQNVDTLWDSYLLFDRDASWKDAPTGVMSWGYTVLRTRDKLLEDFRFAVRPPASVR
;
A
#
# COMPACT_ATOMS: atom_id res chain seq x y z
N MET A 1 -5.88 -4.84 -14.05
CA MET A 1 -5.05 -4.34 -12.93
C MET A 1 -4.80 -2.85 -13.07
N SER A 2 -5.88 -2.07 -12.91
CA SER A 2 -5.84 -0.61 -13.12
C SER A 2 -5.22 0.13 -11.92
N GLY A 3 -5.31 -0.41 -10.70
CA GLY A 3 -4.67 0.15 -9.50
C GLY A 3 -3.14 0.21 -9.60
N ALA A 4 -2.49 -0.88 -10.02
CA ALA A 4 -1.03 -0.91 -10.18
C ALA A 4 -0.53 0.11 -11.24
N ARG A 5 -1.23 0.22 -12.37
CA ARG A 5 -0.91 1.24 -13.39
C ARG A 5 -1.06 2.66 -12.86
N TRP A 6 -2.12 2.93 -12.12
CA TRP A 6 -2.33 4.23 -11.48
C TRP A 6 -1.22 4.54 -10.47
N VAL A 7 -0.86 3.59 -9.60
CA VAL A 7 0.26 3.78 -8.65
C VAL A 7 1.55 4.12 -9.38
N GLN A 8 1.89 3.40 -10.46
CA GLN A 8 3.08 3.70 -11.26
C GLN A 8 3.03 5.12 -11.85
N ASN A 9 1.95 5.44 -12.58
CA ASN A 9 1.89 6.62 -13.45
C ASN A 9 1.55 7.90 -12.70
N ASP A 10 0.68 7.82 -11.69
CA ASP A 10 0.06 8.98 -11.05
C ASP A 10 0.60 9.23 -9.64
N LEU A 11 1.15 8.22 -8.97
CA LEU A 11 1.73 8.36 -7.63
C LEU A 11 3.27 8.41 -7.67
N LEU A 12 3.89 7.37 -8.24
CA LEU A 12 5.34 7.17 -8.16
C LEU A 12 6.11 8.00 -9.19
N THR A 13 5.69 7.98 -10.46
CA THR A 13 6.36 8.72 -11.55
C THR A 13 6.44 10.23 -11.31
N PRO A 14 5.35 10.91 -10.87
CA PRO A 14 5.41 12.35 -10.58
C PRO A 14 6.26 12.66 -9.35
N SER A 15 6.45 11.68 -8.45
CA SER A 15 7.18 11.83 -7.20
C SER A 15 8.50 11.05 -7.23
N ARG A 16 9.21 11.02 -8.37
CA ARG A 16 10.38 10.16 -8.62
C ARG A 16 11.53 10.31 -7.61
N ASP A 17 11.65 11.50 -7.02
CA ASP A 17 12.71 11.86 -6.07
C ASP A 17 12.27 11.72 -4.61
N ALA A 18 11.02 11.35 -4.35
CA ALA A 18 10.54 11.11 -3.00
C ALA A 18 11.29 9.93 -2.37
N ASP A 19 11.83 10.17 -1.17
CA ASP A 19 12.50 9.17 -0.35
C ASP A 19 11.44 8.25 0.30
N VAL A 20 11.02 7.24 -0.45
CA VAL A 20 10.02 6.26 -0.03
C VAL A 20 10.42 4.88 -0.51
N ARG A 21 9.99 3.87 0.24
CA ARG A 21 10.09 2.47 -0.15
C ARG A 21 8.70 1.90 -0.38
N VAL A 22 8.50 1.21 -1.49
CA VAL A 22 7.19 0.67 -1.86
C VAL A 22 7.28 -0.85 -1.87
N PHE A 23 6.46 -1.51 -1.06
CA PHE A 23 6.32 -2.96 -1.10
C PHE A 23 4.99 -3.32 -1.76
N VAL A 24 5.04 -4.14 -2.80
CA VAL A 24 3.84 -4.65 -3.45
C VAL A 24 3.78 -6.16 -3.30
N VAL A 25 2.71 -6.60 -2.62
CA VAL A 25 2.48 -8.00 -2.29
C VAL A 25 1.37 -8.53 -3.18
N TRP A 26 1.70 -9.56 -3.94
CA TRP A 26 0.79 -10.21 -4.88
C TRP A 26 0.47 -11.63 -4.41
N PHE A 27 -0.74 -12.09 -4.67
CA PHE A 27 -1.20 -13.43 -4.35
C PHE A 27 -2.46 -13.75 -5.16
N ARG A 28 -2.92 -15.00 -5.10
CA ARG A 28 -4.16 -15.41 -5.77
C ARG A 28 -5.37 -14.90 -5.02
N MET A 29 -6.13 -13.99 -5.62
CA MET A 29 -7.42 -13.55 -5.11
C MET A 29 -8.57 -14.13 -5.94
N TYR A 30 -8.38 -14.24 -7.26
CA TYR A 30 -9.39 -14.74 -8.19
C TYR A 30 -8.94 -16.01 -8.92
N PRO A 31 -9.91 -16.82 -9.43
CA PRO A 31 -9.59 -17.93 -10.33
C PRO A 31 -8.75 -17.46 -11.52
N GLY A 32 -7.64 -18.16 -11.77
CA GLY A 32 -6.72 -17.84 -12.86
C GLY A 32 -5.53 -16.97 -12.47
N ASP A 33 -5.55 -16.34 -11.28
CA ASP A 33 -4.35 -15.72 -10.71
C ASP A 33 -3.29 -16.80 -10.50
N ALA A 34 -2.04 -16.47 -10.81
CA ALA A 34 -0.90 -17.35 -10.62
C ALA A 34 0.40 -16.55 -10.57
N LYS A 35 1.39 -17.04 -9.83
CA LYS A 35 2.73 -16.42 -9.75
C LYS A 35 3.35 -16.22 -11.14
N SER A 36 3.17 -17.20 -12.04
CA SER A 36 3.68 -17.14 -13.41
C SER A 36 2.96 -16.13 -14.31
N ARG A 37 1.82 -15.58 -13.86
CA ARG A 37 1.00 -14.64 -14.63
C ARG A 37 0.87 -13.28 -13.95
N TRP A 38 1.62 -13.06 -12.87
CA TRP A 38 1.55 -11.79 -12.15
C TRP A 38 2.17 -10.65 -12.99
N PRO A 39 1.60 -9.44 -12.95
CA PRO A 39 1.95 -8.39 -13.90
C PRO A 39 3.08 -7.51 -13.36
N HIS A 40 4.16 -8.14 -12.90
CA HIS A 40 5.28 -7.47 -12.24
C HIS A 40 5.85 -6.30 -13.05
N GLU A 41 5.72 -6.32 -14.38
CA GLU A 41 6.11 -5.24 -15.29
C GLU A 41 5.30 -3.93 -15.13
N LEU A 42 4.11 -3.96 -14.50
CA LEU A 42 3.28 -2.77 -14.32
C LEU A 42 3.87 -1.78 -13.31
N LEU A 43 4.68 -2.25 -12.37
CA LEU A 43 5.33 -1.43 -11.34
C LEU A 43 6.85 -1.56 -11.48
N HIS A 44 7.43 -0.66 -12.28
CA HIS A 44 8.84 -0.68 -12.65
C HIS A 44 9.66 0.44 -11.99
N ASP A 45 9.04 1.23 -11.10
CA ASP A 45 9.77 2.22 -10.29
C ASP A 45 10.84 1.54 -9.42
N ARG A 46 12.07 2.09 -9.43
CA ARG A 46 13.24 1.54 -8.71
C ARG A 46 13.03 1.38 -7.20
N ARG A 47 12.08 2.10 -6.61
CA ARG A 47 11.74 2.04 -5.18
C ARG A 47 10.80 0.89 -4.85
N VAL A 48 10.24 0.23 -5.86
CA VAL A 48 9.28 -0.85 -5.71
C VAL A 48 10.00 -2.19 -5.51
N VAL A 49 9.65 -2.86 -4.42
CA VAL A 49 10.01 -4.24 -4.13
C VAL A 49 8.75 -5.09 -4.22
N GLN A 50 8.69 -5.98 -5.21
CA GLN A 50 7.55 -6.85 -5.41
C GLN A 50 7.79 -8.24 -4.82
N ARG A 51 6.75 -8.84 -4.21
CA ARG A 51 6.82 -10.17 -3.59
C ARG A 51 5.54 -10.96 -3.86
N TRP A 52 5.71 -12.24 -4.18
CA TRP A 52 4.59 -13.19 -4.27
C TRP A 52 4.41 -13.87 -2.92
N ASP A 53 3.24 -13.71 -2.31
CA ASP A 53 2.88 -14.22 -0.99
C ASP A 53 1.69 -15.17 -1.12
N GLU A 54 1.92 -16.36 -1.67
CA GLU A 54 0.89 -17.38 -1.89
C GLU A 54 0.02 -17.64 -0.63
N PRO A 55 0.59 -17.75 0.58
CA PRO A 55 -0.19 -17.94 1.81
C PRO A 55 -1.02 -16.71 2.24
N LYS A 56 -0.83 -15.55 1.60
CA LYS A 56 -1.44 -14.26 1.96
C LYS A 56 -1.08 -13.81 3.37
N ASN A 57 0.11 -14.16 3.86
CA ASN A 57 0.53 -13.89 5.23
C ASN A 57 0.44 -12.40 5.57
N ALA A 58 0.96 -11.53 4.70
CA ALA A 58 0.91 -10.09 4.94
C ALA A 58 -0.54 -9.58 4.94
N GLY A 59 -1.32 -9.97 3.93
CA GLY A 59 -2.70 -9.52 3.78
C GLY A 59 -3.61 -9.98 4.93
N ARG A 60 -3.48 -11.24 5.38
CA ARG A 60 -4.19 -11.80 6.53
C ARG A 60 -3.81 -11.10 7.82
N TRP A 61 -2.50 -10.90 8.04
CA TRP A 61 -2.03 -10.20 9.24
C TRP A 61 -2.60 -8.78 9.29
N PHE A 62 -2.47 -8.00 8.22
CA PHE A 62 -2.99 -6.63 8.20
C PHE A 62 -4.51 -6.58 8.35
N PHE A 63 -5.24 -7.50 7.71
CA PHE A 63 -6.70 -7.56 7.83
C PHE A 63 -7.15 -7.79 9.28
N GLY A 64 -6.48 -8.71 10.00
CA GLY A 64 -6.79 -9.01 11.40
C GLY A 64 -6.37 -7.92 12.39
N HIS A 65 -5.41 -7.06 12.03
CA HIS A 65 -4.86 -6.05 12.95
C HIS A 65 -5.23 -4.60 12.59
N LEU A 66 -5.92 -4.36 11.47
CA LEU A 66 -6.17 -3.02 10.91
C LEU A 66 -6.80 -2.05 11.92
N ALA A 67 -7.76 -2.52 12.71
CA ALA A 67 -8.41 -1.72 13.76
C ALA A 67 -7.45 -1.29 14.88
N GLY A 68 -6.45 -2.13 15.20
CA GLY A 68 -5.44 -1.86 16.23
C GLY A 68 -4.33 -0.91 15.77
N LEU A 69 -4.14 -0.71 14.47
CA LEU A 69 -3.05 0.09 13.92
C LEU A 69 -3.22 1.61 14.10
N ARG A 70 -4.43 2.09 14.44
CA ARG A 70 -4.74 3.50 14.75
C ARG A 70 -4.14 4.51 13.76
N PRO A 71 -4.55 4.47 12.47
CA PRO A 71 -3.98 5.35 11.44
C PRO A 71 -4.15 6.83 11.79
N SER A 72 -3.06 7.59 11.80
CA SER A 72 -3.06 9.01 12.24
C SER A 72 -3.84 9.94 11.30
N ARG A 73 -4.03 9.54 10.04
CA ARG A 73 -4.80 10.24 9.01
C ARG A 73 -6.03 9.44 8.57
N GLY A 74 -6.43 8.44 9.35
CA GLY A 74 -7.63 7.63 9.11
C GLY A 74 -7.49 6.61 7.97
N GLY A 75 -8.57 5.88 7.70
CA GLY A 75 -8.63 4.96 6.57
C GLY A 75 -10.02 4.89 5.96
N ASP A 76 -10.09 4.40 4.73
CA ASP A 76 -11.32 4.36 3.96
C ASP A 76 -11.47 3.01 3.24
N GLY A 77 -12.52 2.25 3.54
CA GLY A 77 -12.66 0.89 3.02
C GLY A 77 -13.99 0.29 3.42
N ILE A 78 -14.75 -0.23 2.45
CA ILE A 78 -15.82 -1.19 2.74
C ILE A 78 -15.43 -2.50 2.08
N PHE A 79 -14.98 -3.46 2.89
CA PHE A 79 -14.62 -4.78 2.40
C PHE A 79 -15.88 -5.59 2.04
N PRO A 80 -15.81 -6.47 1.03
CA PRO A 80 -16.88 -7.42 0.76
C PRO A 80 -17.13 -8.33 1.96
N GLN A 81 -18.35 -8.85 2.09
CA GLN A 81 -18.63 -9.90 3.06
C GLN A 81 -17.79 -11.15 2.72
N ASN A 82 -17.24 -11.82 3.74
CA ASN A 82 -16.45 -13.06 3.63
C ASN A 82 -15.05 -12.93 2.99
N VAL A 83 -14.31 -11.84 3.25
CA VAL A 83 -12.87 -11.78 2.94
C VAL A 83 -12.03 -12.10 4.18
N ASP A 84 -10.93 -12.83 4.01
CA ASP A 84 -9.99 -13.22 5.08
C ASP A 84 -8.64 -12.51 5.01
N THR A 85 -8.45 -11.68 3.98
CA THR A 85 -7.18 -11.02 3.68
C THR A 85 -7.41 -9.62 3.15
N LEU A 86 -6.47 -8.73 3.44
CA LEU A 86 -6.40 -7.42 2.81
C LEU A 86 -5.86 -7.60 1.38
N TRP A 87 -6.60 -7.11 0.39
CA TRP A 87 -6.24 -7.16 -1.04
C TRP A 87 -6.75 -5.90 -1.74
N ASP A 88 -6.22 -5.56 -2.92
CA ASP A 88 -6.53 -4.30 -3.63
C ASP A 88 -6.55 -3.08 -2.69
N SER A 89 -5.59 -3.02 -1.77
CA SER A 89 -5.53 -2.01 -0.70
C SER A 89 -4.14 -1.41 -0.62
N TYR A 90 -4.03 -0.27 0.06
CA TYR A 90 -2.75 0.29 0.47
C TYR A 90 -2.69 0.48 1.99
N LEU A 91 -1.47 0.46 2.53
CA LEU A 91 -1.14 1.08 3.81
C LEU A 91 0.03 2.04 3.58
N LEU A 92 -0.10 3.27 4.09
CA LEU A 92 0.94 4.28 4.08
C LEU A 92 1.48 4.43 5.49
N PHE A 93 2.80 4.40 5.61
CA PHE A 93 3.52 4.53 6.86
C PHE A 93 4.31 5.83 6.89
N ASP A 94 4.48 6.41 8.07
CA ASP A 94 5.35 7.56 8.26
C ASP A 94 6.83 7.17 8.15
N ARG A 95 7.70 8.18 8.15
CA ARG A 95 9.14 8.00 7.98
C ARG A 95 9.83 7.33 9.18
N ASP A 96 9.18 7.34 10.34
CA ASP A 96 9.70 6.83 11.60
C ASP A 96 9.10 5.45 11.94
N ALA A 97 8.31 4.89 11.02
CA ALA A 97 7.68 3.58 11.16
C ALA A 97 8.71 2.48 11.39
N SER A 98 8.47 1.68 12.43
CA SER A 98 9.31 0.54 12.81
C SER A 98 8.58 -0.77 12.57
N TRP A 99 9.30 -1.78 12.09
CA TRP A 99 8.74 -3.08 11.68
C TRP A 99 9.46 -4.22 12.43
N LYS A 100 9.57 -4.10 13.77
CA LYS A 100 10.21 -5.12 14.63
C LYS A 100 9.24 -6.25 14.95
N ASP A 101 8.31 -6.00 15.87
CA ASP A 101 7.31 -6.98 16.31
C ASP A 101 5.96 -6.75 15.60
N ALA A 102 5.56 -5.49 15.47
CA ALA A 102 4.42 -5.03 14.69
C ALA A 102 4.76 -3.67 14.05
N PRO A 103 4.24 -3.38 12.85
CA PRO A 103 4.46 -2.10 12.21
C PRO A 103 3.82 -0.95 13.00
N THR A 104 4.61 0.08 13.29
CA THR A 104 4.14 1.35 13.87
C THR A 104 3.99 2.42 12.78
N GLY A 105 3.42 3.57 13.14
CA GLY A 105 3.44 4.75 12.26
C GLY A 105 2.55 4.62 11.03
N VAL A 106 1.46 3.85 11.09
CA VAL A 106 0.47 3.86 9.99
C VAL A 106 -0.14 5.26 9.91
N MET A 107 0.03 5.91 8.77
CA MET A 107 -0.60 7.19 8.49
C MET A 107 -2.01 6.98 7.98
N SER A 108 -2.16 6.18 6.93
CA SER A 108 -3.46 5.89 6.35
C SER A 108 -3.51 4.55 5.66
N TRP A 109 -4.72 4.09 5.38
CA TRP A 109 -4.97 2.89 4.58
C TRP A 109 -6.23 3.09 3.73
N GLY A 110 -6.37 2.28 2.68
CA GLY A 110 -7.58 2.31 1.89
C GLY A 110 -7.87 1.06 1.07
N TYR A 111 -9.16 0.84 0.79
CA TYR A 111 -9.71 -0.23 -0.06
C TYR A 111 -10.89 0.31 -0.90
N THR A 112 -11.00 0.06 -2.20
CA THR A 112 -9.94 -0.41 -3.09
C THR A 112 -8.92 0.70 -3.35
N VAL A 113 -7.73 0.38 -3.85
CA VAL A 113 -6.71 1.39 -4.23
C VAL A 113 -7.32 2.45 -5.15
N LEU A 114 -8.09 2.06 -6.16
CA LEU A 114 -8.67 3.02 -7.10
C LEU A 114 -9.78 3.87 -6.50
N ARG A 115 -10.59 3.31 -5.59
CA ARG A 115 -11.66 4.07 -4.91
C ARG A 115 -11.08 5.11 -3.98
N THR A 116 -9.96 4.79 -3.34
CA THR A 116 -9.32 5.59 -2.28
C THR A 116 -8.11 6.38 -2.77
N ARG A 117 -7.90 6.45 -4.09
CA ARG A 117 -6.69 6.97 -4.71
C ARG A 117 -6.41 8.44 -4.41
N ASP A 118 -7.47 9.25 -4.30
CA ASP A 118 -7.34 10.69 -4.03
C ASP A 118 -6.82 10.91 -2.59
N LYS A 119 -7.34 10.13 -1.63
CA LYS A 119 -6.84 10.09 -0.25
C LYS A 119 -5.38 9.61 -0.19
N LEU A 120 -5.05 8.53 -0.90
CA LEU A 120 -3.67 8.03 -0.98
C LEU A 120 -2.74 9.12 -1.53
N LEU A 121 -3.12 9.80 -2.60
CA LEU A 121 -2.32 10.85 -3.22
C LEU A 121 -2.10 12.04 -2.27
N GLU A 122 -3.15 12.47 -1.56
CA GLU A 122 -3.06 13.53 -0.56
C GLU A 122 -2.11 13.14 0.59
N ASP A 123 -2.33 11.98 1.18
CA ASP A 123 -1.57 11.51 2.34
C ASP A 123 -0.11 11.21 1.97
N PHE A 124 0.13 10.67 0.78
CA PHE A 124 1.48 10.46 0.25
C PHE A 124 2.22 11.78 0.07
N ARG A 125 1.58 12.79 -0.53
CA ARG A 125 2.16 14.14 -0.68
C ARG A 125 2.47 14.77 0.67
N PHE A 126 1.66 14.52 1.69
CA PHE A 126 1.94 14.96 3.04
C PHE A 126 3.18 14.24 3.61
N ALA A 127 3.28 12.92 3.44
CA ALA A 127 4.36 12.09 3.98
C ALA A 127 5.74 12.40 3.35
N VAL A 128 5.79 12.71 2.06
CA VAL A 128 7.05 12.93 1.33
C VAL A 128 7.52 14.39 1.29
N ARG A 129 6.78 15.31 1.93
CA ARG A 129 7.24 16.70 2.07
C ARG A 129 8.45 16.75 3.00
N PRO A 130 9.48 17.55 2.66
CA PRO A 130 10.55 17.85 3.60
C PRO A 130 9.95 18.44 4.89
N PRO A 131 10.48 18.10 6.08
CA PRO A 131 10.10 18.81 7.30
C PRO A 131 10.37 20.29 7.09
N ALA A 132 9.44 21.14 7.54
CA ALA A 132 9.63 22.59 7.48
C ALA A 132 10.98 22.92 8.12
N SER A 133 11.86 23.57 7.37
CA SER A 133 13.11 24.07 7.90
C SER A 133 12.78 25.01 9.05
N VAL A 134 13.13 24.60 10.27
CA VAL A 134 13.15 25.52 11.41
C VAL A 134 14.24 26.52 11.08
N ARG A 135 13.83 27.77 10.80
CA ARG A 135 14.74 28.90 10.66
C ARG A 135 15.21 29.35 12.04
#